data_AF-A0A3T0LRM4-F1
#
_entry.id   AF-A0A3T0LRM4-F1
#
_cell.length_a   1.000
_cell.length_b   1.000
_cell.length_c   1.000
_cell.angle_alpha   90.00
_cell.angle_beta   90.00
_cell.angle_gamma   90.00
#
_symmetry.space_group_name_H-M   'P 1'
#
loop_
_entity.id
_entity.type
_entity.pdbx_description
1 polymer ?
#
loop_
_entity_poly.entity_id
_entity_poly.type
_entity_poly.pdbx_seq_one_letter_code
_entity_poly.pdbx_strand_id
1 'polypeptide(L)'
;MNKNVKTLIITAAFALVAFQFKVSANSSLGAPRINIDTNKEWTVKFSSNLEPSTVNSTNIQVTDKNNVQVPVAVTLGNDPSTVLVSPKVSGYDPSEKYNLVIGEGLKSASGKNLSNPLSMQFTTSNKYSDGTSYTDLPKITSNKFEYAPLLSSEKQGFFIKCDSSSDVQYRIFVNGQNDKDGNYTELTNGYTNEDSGKITSLKTLSAGTNGEKYKAVIYVKRTGVTGAHKDGNTEYDNYYVDYFRCVDNVDSKSSEFINYDISLDDMVNTQLNSDSTPVFVAANVMDNAATKNQIKYYSDPNNFLDSYGKYQFLKLTYSDGVTADSLNNFLKGKGIFDGKGQAFLDAAKNNNISVAYLVSHAMLETGNGTSKLANGGATDSSGNYIYGVPVYNFFGINATDDNAVLNGTKTAYENGWTTVERAISGGAQWIGKWYINNPSTNQNTIYKMRWNPGNPGQHEYATDISWAYKQIPNIIKEMQDITSGSNLELEFEIPKYK
;
A
#
# COMPACT_ATOMS: atom_id res chain seq x y z
N MET A 1 -10.98 -66.27 -18.34
CA MET A 1 -11.46 -65.28 -17.36
C MET A 1 -10.56 -64.05 -17.41
N ASN A 2 -10.95 -63.03 -18.19
CA ASN A 2 -10.23 -61.74 -18.22
C ASN A 2 -10.63 -60.94 -16.98
N LYS A 3 -9.74 -60.85 -15.99
CA LYS A 3 -9.88 -59.88 -14.90
C LYS A 3 -9.48 -58.51 -15.45
N ASN A 4 -10.49 -57.69 -15.74
CA ASN A 4 -10.33 -56.25 -15.96
C ASN A 4 -9.70 -55.62 -14.70
N VAL A 5 -8.38 -55.46 -14.71
CA VAL A 5 -7.69 -54.62 -13.74
C VAL A 5 -8.06 -53.17 -14.08
N LYS A 6 -9.08 -52.64 -13.40
CA LYS A 6 -9.36 -51.20 -13.43
C LYS A 6 -8.17 -50.50 -12.78
N THR A 7 -7.27 -49.96 -13.58
CA THR A 7 -6.21 -49.05 -13.12
C THR A 7 -6.89 -47.82 -12.52
N LEU A 8 -6.98 -47.77 -11.19
CA LEU A 8 -7.42 -46.59 -10.46
C LEU A 8 -6.29 -45.55 -10.58
N ILE A 9 -6.51 -44.52 -11.40
CA ILE A 9 -5.61 -43.38 -11.58
C ILE A 9 -6.06 -42.27 -10.63
N ILE A 10 -5.13 -41.73 -9.83
CA ILE A 10 -5.39 -40.51 -9.06
C ILE A 10 -5.36 -39.35 -10.05
N THR A 11 -6.50 -38.70 -10.24
CA THR A 11 -6.66 -37.52 -11.09
C THR A 11 -7.16 -36.38 -10.22
N ALA A 12 -6.60 -35.18 -10.37
CA ALA A 12 -7.08 -33.99 -9.66
C ALA A 12 -7.87 -33.07 -10.60
N ALA A 13 -8.89 -32.41 -10.05
CA ALA A 13 -9.65 -31.37 -10.71
C ALA A 13 -9.84 -30.20 -9.74
N PHE A 14 -9.66 -28.96 -10.22
CA PHE A 14 -10.04 -27.77 -9.48
C PHE A 14 -11.54 -27.55 -9.62
N ALA A 15 -12.30 -27.72 -8.55
CA ALA A 15 -13.74 -27.52 -8.60
C ALA A 15 -14.08 -26.02 -8.72
N LEU A 16 -14.62 -25.62 -9.88
CA LEU A 16 -15.89 -24.90 -9.90
C LEU A 16 -16.91 -25.87 -10.50
N VAL A 17 -18.17 -25.78 -10.08
CA VAL A 17 -19.25 -26.65 -10.54
C VAL A 17 -19.21 -26.80 -12.08
N ALA A 18 -19.29 -28.05 -12.52
CA ALA A 18 -19.31 -28.57 -13.90
C ALA A 18 -17.96 -28.67 -14.66
N PHE A 19 -17.33 -29.85 -14.63
CA PHE A 19 -17.24 -30.81 -15.76
C PHE A 19 -16.18 -31.89 -15.50
N GLN A 20 -16.46 -33.11 -15.95
CA GLN A 20 -15.52 -34.24 -15.94
C GLN A 20 -14.52 -34.10 -17.09
N PHE A 21 -13.21 -34.10 -16.80
CA PHE A 21 -12.18 -34.31 -17.82
C PHE A 21 -11.22 -35.41 -17.38
N LYS A 22 -11.01 -36.38 -18.28
CA LYS A 22 -9.84 -37.27 -18.27
C LYS A 22 -8.69 -36.51 -18.92
N VAL A 23 -7.54 -36.43 -18.27
CA VAL A 23 -6.33 -35.79 -18.84
C VAL A 23 -5.19 -36.83 -18.89
N SER A 24 -4.50 -36.90 -20.03
CA SER A 24 -3.29 -37.69 -20.25
C SER A 24 -2.08 -36.76 -20.43
N ALA A 25 -0.95 -37.16 -19.82
CA ALA A 25 0.46 -36.77 -19.96
C ALA A 25 0.82 -35.35 -20.44
N ASN A 26 1.56 -34.63 -19.58
CA ASN A 26 1.85 -33.17 -19.57
C ASN A 26 0.63 -32.31 -19.22
N SER A 27 0.01 -32.60 -18.08
CA SER A 27 -1.27 -32.02 -17.68
C SER A 27 -1.13 -30.63 -17.04
N SER A 28 -1.09 -29.57 -17.86
CA SER A 28 -1.54 -28.25 -17.40
C SER A 28 -3.04 -28.33 -17.13
N LEU A 29 -3.51 -27.89 -15.97
CA LEU A 29 -4.94 -27.87 -15.65
C LEU A 29 -5.63 -26.69 -16.34
N GLY A 30 -5.97 -26.87 -17.62
CA GLY A 30 -6.79 -25.93 -18.39
C GLY A 30 -6.15 -24.56 -18.63
N ALA A 31 -6.97 -23.61 -19.09
CA ALA A 31 -6.53 -22.24 -19.37
C ALA A 31 -6.09 -21.52 -18.08
N PRO A 32 -5.10 -20.59 -18.17
CA PRO A 32 -4.70 -19.77 -17.03
C PRO A 32 -5.88 -19.06 -16.41
N ARG A 33 -5.94 -19.06 -15.06
CA ARG A 33 -6.96 -18.31 -14.33
C ARG A 33 -6.50 -16.87 -14.16
N ILE A 34 -7.40 -15.91 -14.33
CA ILE A 34 -7.07 -14.48 -14.22
C ILE A 34 -8.03 -13.79 -13.24
N ASN A 35 -7.64 -12.61 -12.75
CA ASN A 35 -8.43 -11.81 -11.82
C ASN A 35 -8.78 -12.56 -10.53
N ILE A 36 -7.78 -13.24 -9.96
CA ILE A 36 -7.94 -14.02 -8.73
C ILE A 36 -7.73 -13.12 -7.50
N ASP A 37 -8.65 -13.20 -6.55
CA ASP A 37 -8.52 -12.50 -5.26
C ASP A 37 -7.18 -12.80 -4.58
N THR A 38 -6.55 -11.79 -4.00
CA THR A 38 -5.23 -11.92 -3.36
C THR A 38 -5.28 -12.80 -2.10
N ASN A 39 -6.43 -13.02 -1.50
CA ASN A 39 -6.64 -13.93 -0.38
C ASN A 39 -7.20 -15.30 -0.81
N LYS A 40 -7.15 -15.63 -2.12
CA LYS A 40 -7.77 -16.85 -2.65
C LYS A 40 -7.18 -18.13 -2.05
N GLU A 41 -8.03 -18.87 -1.34
CA GLU A 41 -7.81 -20.29 -1.06
C GLU A 41 -8.19 -21.15 -2.28
N TRP A 42 -7.31 -22.09 -2.61
CA TRP A 42 -7.54 -23.08 -3.65
C TRP A 42 -8.06 -24.39 -3.07
N THR A 43 -9.12 -24.92 -3.67
CA THR A 43 -9.64 -26.25 -3.37
C THR A 43 -9.28 -27.20 -4.52
N VAL A 44 -8.53 -28.25 -4.21
CA VAL A 44 -8.13 -29.29 -5.16
C VAL A 44 -8.84 -30.58 -4.79
N LYS A 45 -9.64 -31.11 -5.73
CA LYS A 45 -10.36 -32.38 -5.52
C LYS A 45 -9.68 -33.51 -6.27
N PHE A 46 -9.48 -34.63 -5.60
CA PHE A 46 -8.86 -35.82 -6.16
C PHE A 46 -9.88 -36.95 -6.34
N SER A 47 -9.61 -37.85 -7.28
CA SER A 47 -10.46 -39.02 -7.56
C SER A 47 -10.38 -40.12 -6.50
N SER A 48 -9.54 -39.96 -5.48
CA SER A 48 -9.30 -40.95 -4.44
C SER A 48 -8.90 -40.25 -3.14
N ASN A 49 -9.19 -40.91 -2.03
CA ASN A 49 -8.72 -40.47 -0.72
C ASN A 49 -7.20 -40.41 -0.69
N LEU A 50 -6.67 -39.41 0.00
CA LEU A 50 -5.25 -39.11 0.09
C LEU A 50 -4.63 -39.67 1.38
N GLU A 51 -3.33 -39.93 1.32
CA GLU A 51 -2.51 -40.25 2.48
C GLU A 51 -2.16 -38.93 3.21
N PRO A 52 -2.68 -38.69 4.43
CA PRO A 52 -2.58 -37.39 5.10
C PRO A 52 -1.14 -36.90 5.29
N SER A 53 -0.19 -37.81 5.56
CA SER A 53 1.23 -37.45 5.75
C SER A 53 1.88 -36.84 4.49
N THR A 54 1.31 -37.08 3.31
CA THR A 54 1.81 -36.54 2.04
C THR A 54 1.13 -35.23 1.61
N VAL A 55 0.11 -34.77 2.32
CA VAL A 55 -0.58 -33.50 2.06
C VAL A 55 0.14 -32.38 2.81
N ASN A 56 1.13 -31.79 2.15
CA ASN A 56 2.02 -30.79 2.75
C ASN A 56 2.63 -29.87 1.69
N SER A 57 3.30 -28.81 2.14
CA SER A 57 3.93 -27.80 1.28
C SER A 57 5.18 -28.26 0.53
N THR A 58 5.65 -29.50 0.75
CA THR A 58 6.70 -30.10 -0.09
C THR A 58 6.09 -30.67 -1.37
N ASN A 59 4.95 -31.34 -1.26
CA ASN A 59 4.27 -31.97 -2.39
C ASN A 59 3.30 -31.03 -3.12
N ILE A 60 2.84 -29.97 -2.47
CA ILE A 60 1.88 -29.01 -3.03
C ILE A 60 2.40 -27.60 -2.78
N GLN A 61 2.76 -26.90 -3.85
CA GLN A 61 3.49 -25.64 -3.79
C GLN A 61 2.78 -24.56 -4.59
N VAL A 62 2.90 -23.31 -4.16
CA VAL A 62 2.68 -22.16 -5.04
C VAL A 62 4.04 -21.52 -5.31
N THR A 63 4.30 -21.17 -6.56
CA THR A 63 5.52 -20.44 -6.95
C THR A 63 5.18 -19.16 -7.70
N ASP A 64 6.04 -18.15 -7.61
CA ASP A 64 5.95 -16.94 -8.41
C ASP A 64 6.38 -17.16 -9.88
N LYS A 65 6.43 -16.08 -10.66
CA LYS A 65 6.90 -16.07 -12.06
C LYS A 65 8.37 -16.50 -12.25
N ASN A 66 9.18 -16.40 -11.20
CA ASN A 66 10.59 -16.79 -11.18
C ASN A 66 10.79 -18.21 -10.61
N ASN A 67 9.71 -18.93 -10.34
CA ASN A 67 9.69 -20.24 -9.68
C ASN A 67 10.20 -20.21 -8.22
N VAL A 68 10.17 -19.06 -7.56
CA VAL A 68 10.42 -18.93 -6.13
C VAL A 68 9.16 -19.35 -5.37
N GLN A 69 9.33 -20.21 -4.37
CA GLN A 69 8.21 -20.73 -3.59
C GLN A 69 7.56 -19.62 -2.75
N VAL A 70 6.24 -19.51 -2.87
CA VAL A 70 5.39 -18.65 -2.04
C VAL A 70 4.89 -19.49 -0.85
N PRO A 71 5.01 -18.99 0.39
CA PRO A 71 4.52 -19.72 1.56
C PRO A 71 3.00 -19.94 1.51
N VAL A 72 2.59 -21.21 1.66
CA VAL A 72 1.18 -21.62 1.71
C VAL A 72 0.95 -22.64 2.83
N ALA A 73 -0.24 -22.62 3.42
CA ALA A 73 -0.74 -23.71 4.24
C ALA A 73 -1.43 -24.74 3.33
N VAL A 74 -1.08 -26.01 3.51
CA VAL A 74 -1.65 -27.13 2.75
C VAL A 74 -2.29 -28.07 3.74
N THR A 75 -3.60 -28.27 3.63
CA THR A 75 -4.38 -29.09 4.55
C THR A 75 -5.36 -29.98 3.79
N LEU A 76 -5.79 -31.07 4.43
CA LEU A 76 -6.96 -31.80 3.95
C LEU A 76 -8.23 -30.99 4.20
N GLY A 77 -9.18 -31.06 3.27
CA GLY A 77 -10.53 -30.57 3.48
C GLY A 77 -11.34 -31.51 4.38
N ASN A 78 -12.64 -31.22 4.51
CA ASN A 78 -13.57 -32.03 5.31
C ASN A 78 -13.71 -33.47 4.80
N ASP A 79 -13.49 -33.69 3.50
CA ASP A 79 -13.40 -35.02 2.91
C ASP A 79 -11.93 -35.38 2.58
N PRO A 80 -11.52 -36.65 2.76
CA PRO A 80 -10.13 -37.06 2.60
C PRO A 80 -9.64 -37.07 1.14
N SER A 81 -10.48 -36.69 0.17
CA SER A 81 -10.12 -36.54 -1.24
C SER A 81 -9.93 -35.08 -1.66
N THR A 82 -10.04 -34.14 -0.73
CA THR A 82 -9.92 -32.70 -1.01
C THR A 82 -8.72 -32.12 -0.27
N VAL A 83 -7.99 -31.24 -0.95
CA VAL A 83 -6.91 -30.42 -0.37
C VAL A 83 -7.29 -28.95 -0.44
N LEU A 84 -7.04 -28.22 0.63
CA LEU A 84 -7.08 -26.77 0.69
C LEU A 84 -5.65 -26.23 0.65
N VAL A 85 -5.43 -25.21 -0.18
CA VAL A 85 -4.16 -24.50 -0.30
C VAL A 85 -4.42 -23.02 -0.07
N SER A 86 -4.08 -22.55 1.12
CA SER A 86 -4.35 -21.20 1.58
C SER A 86 -3.04 -20.41 1.57
N PRO A 87 -2.99 -19.20 0.97
CA PRO A 87 -1.79 -18.38 1.06
C PRO A 87 -1.43 -18.11 2.53
N LYS A 88 -0.14 -18.07 2.86
CA LYS A 88 0.28 -17.63 4.19
C LYS A 88 -0.16 -16.17 4.38
N VAL A 89 -0.41 -15.83 5.63
CA VAL A 89 -0.81 -14.51 6.15
C VAL A 89 -0.32 -13.35 5.27
N SER A 90 -1.26 -12.49 4.84
CA SER A 90 -1.13 -11.42 3.83
C SER A 90 -1.49 -11.75 2.40
N GLY A 91 -1.74 -13.01 2.04
CA GLY A 91 -2.20 -13.35 0.70
C GLY A 91 -1.09 -13.31 -0.36
N TYR A 92 -1.49 -13.31 -1.63
CA TYR A 92 -0.64 -13.13 -2.80
C TYR A 92 -0.48 -11.64 -3.13
N ASP A 93 0.61 -11.28 -3.82
CA ASP A 93 0.76 -9.93 -4.36
C ASP A 93 -0.21 -9.66 -5.52
N PRO A 94 -0.77 -8.44 -5.66
CA PRO A 94 -1.66 -8.07 -6.75
C PRO A 94 -0.95 -7.98 -8.10
N SER A 95 -1.71 -8.19 -9.20
CA SER A 95 -1.22 -8.16 -10.59
C SER A 95 -0.06 -9.13 -10.90
N GLU A 96 0.19 -10.11 -10.03
CA GLU A 96 1.30 -11.05 -10.16
C GLU A 96 0.83 -12.41 -10.68
N LYS A 97 1.78 -13.13 -11.31
CA LYS A 97 1.56 -14.46 -11.89
C LYS A 97 2.16 -15.53 -11.00
N TYR A 98 1.37 -16.57 -10.77
CA TYR A 98 1.73 -17.69 -9.91
C TYR A 98 1.40 -19.03 -10.57
N ASN A 99 2.06 -20.08 -10.09
CA ASN A 99 1.76 -21.46 -10.45
C ASN A 99 1.45 -22.26 -9.17
N LEU A 100 0.30 -22.91 -9.13
CA LEU A 100 0.01 -23.94 -8.13
C LEU A 100 0.45 -25.29 -8.71
N VAL A 101 1.43 -25.91 -8.07
CA VAL A 101 2.12 -27.13 -8.49
C VAL A 101 1.84 -28.25 -7.49
N ILE A 102 1.42 -29.41 -7.99
CA ILE A 102 1.23 -30.64 -7.21
C ILE A 102 2.21 -31.67 -7.77
N GLY A 103 3.16 -32.09 -6.93
CA GLY A 103 4.23 -33.01 -7.29
C GLY A 103 3.85 -34.49 -7.14
N GLU A 104 4.73 -35.35 -7.66
CA GLU A 104 4.57 -36.82 -7.67
C GLU A 104 4.67 -37.47 -6.28
N GLY A 105 5.18 -36.74 -5.28
CA GLY A 105 5.29 -37.23 -3.90
C GLY A 105 3.95 -37.34 -3.15
N LEU A 106 2.87 -36.77 -3.70
CA LEU A 106 1.51 -36.91 -3.16
C LEU A 106 0.99 -38.34 -3.37
N LYS A 107 0.40 -38.95 -2.33
CA LYS A 107 -0.09 -40.34 -2.37
C LYS A 107 -1.57 -40.46 -2.06
N SER A 108 -2.23 -41.49 -2.65
CA SER A 108 -3.52 -41.96 -2.15
C SER A 108 -3.37 -42.67 -0.81
N ALA A 109 -4.48 -42.83 -0.10
CA ALA A 109 -4.58 -43.69 1.10
C ALA A 109 -4.23 -45.17 0.84
N SER A 110 -4.22 -45.60 -0.43
CA SER A 110 -3.73 -46.92 -0.85
C SER A 110 -2.22 -46.97 -1.14
N GLY A 111 -1.50 -45.87 -0.90
CA GLY A 111 -0.06 -45.75 -1.07
C GLY A 111 0.41 -45.51 -2.51
N LYS A 112 -0.50 -45.27 -3.47
CA LYS A 112 -0.13 -44.98 -4.86
C LYS A 112 0.25 -43.52 -5.03
N ASN A 113 1.36 -43.26 -5.71
CA ASN A 113 1.78 -41.91 -6.07
C ASN A 113 0.83 -41.30 -7.12
N LEU A 114 0.76 -39.97 -7.12
CA LEU A 114 0.18 -39.22 -8.21
C LEU A 114 0.92 -39.56 -9.51
N SER A 115 0.16 -39.90 -10.57
CA SER A 115 0.75 -40.47 -11.78
C SER A 115 1.51 -39.46 -12.64
N ASN A 116 1.16 -38.17 -12.55
CA ASN A 116 1.87 -37.08 -13.22
C ASN A 116 1.78 -35.82 -12.34
N PRO A 117 2.81 -34.98 -12.30
CA PRO A 117 2.71 -33.69 -11.65
C PRO A 117 1.67 -32.83 -12.38
N LEU A 118 1.04 -31.95 -11.60
CA LEU A 118 -0.05 -31.10 -12.04
C LEU A 118 0.34 -29.65 -11.79
N SER A 119 0.09 -28.77 -12.76
CA SER A 119 0.31 -27.34 -12.59
C SER A 119 -0.87 -26.54 -13.12
N MET A 120 -1.22 -25.48 -12.39
CA MET A 120 -2.22 -24.51 -12.78
C MET A 120 -1.66 -23.10 -12.60
N GLN A 121 -1.63 -22.35 -13.69
CA GLN A 121 -1.27 -20.94 -13.65
C GLN A 121 -2.46 -20.09 -13.22
N PHE A 122 -2.20 -19.08 -12.38
CA PHE A 122 -3.15 -18.03 -12.08
C PHE A 122 -2.51 -16.64 -12.00
N THR A 123 -3.31 -15.61 -12.26
CA THR A 123 -2.94 -14.20 -12.11
C THR A 123 -3.90 -13.53 -11.13
N THR A 124 -3.36 -12.82 -10.16
CA THR A 124 -4.15 -12.10 -9.16
C THR A 124 -4.81 -10.87 -9.74
N SER A 125 -5.87 -10.39 -9.11
CA SER A 125 -6.48 -9.08 -9.38
C SER A 125 -5.48 -7.97 -9.05
N ASN A 126 -5.72 -6.77 -9.58
CA ASN A 126 -4.86 -5.61 -9.35
C ASN A 126 -5.11 -4.90 -8.00
N LYS A 127 -5.63 -5.62 -6.98
CA LYS A 127 -5.89 -5.06 -5.66
C LYS A 127 -5.65 -6.06 -4.54
N TYR A 128 -5.22 -5.53 -3.40
CA TYR A 128 -5.25 -6.30 -2.15
C TYR A 128 -6.69 -6.50 -1.67
N SER A 129 -6.89 -7.42 -0.73
CA SER A 129 -8.18 -7.66 -0.09
C SER A 129 -8.12 -7.39 1.41
N ASP A 130 -9.14 -6.72 1.94
CA ASP A 130 -9.28 -6.34 3.36
C ASP A 130 -9.68 -7.52 4.26
N GLY A 131 -9.60 -8.75 3.75
CA GLY A 131 -9.98 -9.97 4.47
C GLY A 131 -10.55 -11.04 3.55
N THR A 132 -11.20 -12.03 4.15
CA THR A 132 -12.00 -13.04 3.45
C THR A 132 -13.49 -12.79 3.67
N SER A 133 -14.32 -13.36 2.80
CA SER A 133 -15.79 -13.23 2.89
C SER A 133 -16.48 -14.52 2.42
N TYR A 134 -16.08 -15.65 3.00
CA TYR A 134 -16.74 -16.94 2.75
C TYR A 134 -18.20 -16.86 3.21
N THR A 135 -19.12 -17.30 2.36
CA THR A 135 -20.56 -17.26 2.61
C THR A 135 -20.93 -18.23 3.73
N ASP A 136 -22.02 -17.93 4.44
CA ASP A 136 -22.57 -18.77 5.53
C ASP A 136 -21.64 -18.96 6.74
N LEU A 137 -20.55 -18.20 6.80
CA LEU A 137 -19.59 -18.16 7.90
C LEU A 137 -19.57 -16.77 8.55
N PRO A 138 -19.21 -16.66 9.84
CA PRO A 138 -19.11 -15.36 10.51
C PRO A 138 -18.20 -14.40 9.74
N LYS A 139 -18.60 -13.13 9.66
CA LYS A 139 -17.88 -12.11 8.90
C LYS A 139 -17.71 -10.84 9.70
N ILE A 140 -16.46 -10.46 9.94
CA ILE A 140 -16.15 -9.14 10.49
C ILE A 140 -16.51 -8.07 9.46
N THR A 141 -17.38 -7.14 9.83
CA THR A 141 -17.85 -6.05 8.96
C THR A 141 -17.06 -4.76 9.18
N SER A 142 -16.51 -4.57 10.39
CA SER A 142 -15.64 -3.42 10.70
C SER A 142 -14.82 -3.65 11.96
N ASN A 143 -13.71 -2.91 12.05
CA ASN A 143 -12.91 -2.76 13.25
C ASN A 143 -12.66 -1.26 13.50
N LYS A 144 -12.70 -0.86 14.77
CA LYS A 144 -12.21 0.44 15.24
C LYS A 144 -11.11 0.21 16.28
N PHE A 145 -10.00 0.91 16.12
CA PHE A 145 -8.92 0.90 17.09
C PHE A 145 -9.24 1.82 18.27
N GLU A 146 -8.88 1.41 19.48
CA GLU A 146 -8.97 2.26 20.68
C GLU A 146 -8.00 3.43 20.64
N TYR A 147 -6.78 3.17 20.18
CA TYR A 147 -5.72 4.17 20.01
C TYR A 147 -5.36 4.34 18.53
N ALA A 148 -5.24 5.60 18.11
CA ALA A 148 -4.74 6.03 16.81
C ALA A 148 -4.07 7.42 17.04
N PRO A 149 -2.73 7.51 17.07
CA PRO A 149 -1.81 6.38 16.97
C PRO A 149 -1.79 5.60 18.30
N LEU A 150 -1.27 4.38 18.28
CA LEU A 150 -0.97 3.61 19.48
C LEU A 150 0.35 4.11 20.10
N LEU A 151 0.38 4.43 21.40
CA LEU A 151 1.66 4.65 22.06
C LEU A 151 2.36 3.32 22.35
N SER A 152 3.69 3.25 22.23
CA SER A 152 4.45 2.02 22.50
C SER A 152 4.35 1.52 23.94
N SER A 153 3.92 2.39 24.87
CA SER A 153 3.59 2.06 26.26
C SER A 153 2.18 1.47 26.44
N GLU A 154 1.32 1.54 25.43
CA GLU A 154 -0.08 1.14 25.48
C GLU A 154 -0.33 -0.24 24.86
N LYS A 155 -1.45 -0.84 25.22
CA LYS A 155 -1.96 -2.06 24.61
C LYS A 155 -3.12 -1.70 23.69
N GLN A 156 -3.06 -2.12 22.43
CA GLN A 156 -4.09 -1.81 21.46
C GLN A 156 -5.44 -2.46 21.80
N GLY A 157 -6.51 -1.67 21.78
CA GLY A 157 -7.90 -2.15 21.78
C GLY A 157 -8.48 -2.27 20.37
N PHE A 158 -9.29 -3.30 20.15
CA PHE A 158 -9.95 -3.65 18.89
C PHE A 158 -11.46 -3.76 19.12
N PHE A 159 -12.22 -2.79 18.63
CA PHE A 159 -13.69 -2.80 18.67
C PHE A 159 -14.21 -3.43 17.38
N ILE A 160 -14.59 -4.71 17.45
CA ILE A 160 -14.89 -5.55 16.29
C ILE A 160 -16.40 -5.71 16.17
N LYS A 161 -16.93 -5.43 14.97
CA LYS A 161 -18.31 -5.79 14.61
C LYS A 161 -18.28 -7.00 13.69
N CYS A 162 -19.01 -8.05 14.07
CA CYS A 162 -19.14 -9.26 13.28
C CYS A 162 -20.62 -9.52 12.95
N ASP A 163 -20.89 -9.82 11.69
CA ASP A 163 -22.14 -10.41 11.25
C ASP A 163 -22.05 -11.93 11.42
N SER A 164 -22.91 -12.50 12.27
CA SER A 164 -22.91 -13.92 12.62
C SER A 164 -24.26 -14.32 13.19
N SER A 165 -24.68 -15.56 12.93
CA SER A 165 -25.88 -16.19 13.51
C SER A 165 -25.58 -17.02 14.76
N SER A 166 -24.31 -17.12 15.16
CA SER A 166 -23.84 -17.87 16.31
C SER A 166 -22.75 -17.10 17.05
N ASP A 167 -22.47 -17.50 18.29
CA ASP A 167 -21.36 -16.96 19.05
C ASP A 167 -20.02 -17.18 18.35
N VAL A 168 -19.14 -16.19 18.50
CA VAL A 168 -17.84 -16.14 17.83
C VAL A 168 -16.71 -15.87 18.81
N GLN A 169 -15.52 -16.27 18.39
CA GLN A 169 -14.26 -15.99 19.06
C GLN A 169 -13.29 -15.39 18.05
N TYR A 170 -12.33 -14.61 18.56
CA TYR A 170 -11.35 -13.94 17.72
C TYR A 170 -9.92 -14.30 18.11
N ARG A 171 -9.02 -14.19 17.15
CA ARG A 171 -7.57 -14.32 17.37
C ARG A 171 -6.87 -13.26 16.53
N ILE A 172 -5.91 -12.54 17.10
CA ILE A 172 -5.34 -11.35 16.46
C ILE A 172 -3.85 -11.48 16.33
N PHE A 173 -3.35 -11.26 15.12
CA PHE A 173 -1.93 -11.18 14.82
C PHE A 173 -1.60 -9.84 14.16
N VAL A 174 -0.37 -9.37 14.34
CA VAL A 174 0.16 -8.19 13.65
C VAL A 174 1.50 -8.47 13.00
N ASN A 175 1.78 -7.77 11.90
CA ASN A 175 3.09 -7.70 11.28
C ASN A 175 3.48 -6.22 11.13
N GLY A 176 4.70 -5.87 11.56
CA GLY A 176 5.24 -4.52 11.38
C GLY A 176 5.79 -4.36 9.98
N GLN A 177 5.57 -3.20 9.35
CA GLN A 177 5.99 -2.93 7.98
C GLN A 177 7.51 -3.08 7.79
N ASN A 178 8.30 -2.76 8.81
CA ASN A 178 9.76 -2.89 8.76
C ASN A 178 10.29 -4.27 9.20
N ASP A 179 9.41 -5.24 9.50
CA ASP A 179 9.81 -6.61 9.84
C ASP A 179 10.26 -7.36 8.57
N LYS A 180 11.57 -7.46 8.39
CA LYS A 180 12.23 -8.10 7.24
C LYS A 180 11.95 -9.60 7.13
N ASP A 181 11.61 -10.25 8.24
CA ASP A 181 11.37 -11.69 8.29
C ASP A 181 9.89 -12.01 8.00
N GLY A 182 9.02 -10.98 7.92
CA GLY A 182 7.59 -11.13 7.66
C GLY A 182 6.87 -11.90 8.78
N ASN A 183 7.40 -11.83 10.01
CA ASN A 183 6.86 -12.57 11.13
C ASN A 183 5.58 -11.91 11.66
N TYR A 184 4.63 -12.76 12.07
CA TYR A 184 3.39 -12.34 12.69
C TYR A 184 3.47 -12.54 14.20
N THR A 185 3.28 -11.45 14.94
CA THR A 185 3.19 -11.47 16.39
C THR A 185 1.72 -11.65 16.80
N GLU A 186 1.42 -12.74 17.50
CA GLU A 186 0.11 -12.89 18.12
C GLU A 186 -0.08 -11.87 19.25
N LEU A 187 -1.17 -11.11 19.21
CA LEU A 187 -1.58 -10.16 20.23
C LEU A 187 -2.54 -10.77 21.26
N THR A 188 -3.21 -11.85 20.88
CA THR A 188 -4.00 -12.70 21.76
C THR A 188 -3.15 -13.86 22.31
N ASN A 189 -3.76 -14.76 23.07
CA ASN A 189 -3.15 -16.02 23.51
C ASN A 189 -4.11 -17.16 23.17
N GLY A 190 -4.17 -17.51 21.88
CA GLY A 190 -5.24 -18.33 21.31
C GLY A 190 -6.51 -17.53 21.04
N TYR A 191 -7.58 -18.25 20.72
CA TYR A 191 -8.90 -17.67 20.55
C TYR A 191 -9.45 -17.11 21.87
N THR A 192 -10.04 -15.92 21.82
CA THR A 192 -10.69 -15.27 22.98
C THR A 192 -11.90 -16.08 23.46
N ASN A 193 -12.41 -15.74 24.65
CA ASN A 193 -13.73 -16.20 25.09
C ASN A 193 -14.85 -15.66 24.18
N GLU A 194 -16.06 -16.23 24.33
CA GLU A 194 -17.28 -15.85 23.60
C GLU A 194 -17.55 -14.35 23.68
N ASP A 195 -17.84 -13.77 22.52
CA ASP A 195 -18.27 -12.40 22.26
C ASP A 195 -17.79 -11.33 23.25
N SER A 196 -16.59 -10.80 23.00
CA SER A 196 -16.08 -9.67 23.79
C SER A 196 -16.33 -8.30 23.15
N GLY A 197 -16.62 -8.20 21.84
CA GLY A 197 -16.84 -6.95 21.08
C GLY A 197 -15.69 -5.91 21.09
N LYS A 198 -14.87 -5.91 22.13
CA LYS A 198 -13.67 -5.15 22.42
C LYS A 198 -12.60 -6.13 22.90
N ILE A 199 -11.55 -6.29 22.12
CA ILE A 199 -10.39 -7.12 22.49
C ILE A 199 -9.23 -6.18 22.80
N THR A 200 -8.58 -6.38 23.93
CA THR A 200 -7.35 -5.66 24.27
C THR A 200 -6.17 -6.59 24.07
N SER A 201 -5.16 -6.12 23.33
CA SER A 201 -3.90 -6.82 23.13
C SER A 201 -3.26 -7.21 24.47
N LEU A 202 -2.69 -8.41 24.54
CA LEU A 202 -1.90 -8.85 25.69
C LEU A 202 -0.49 -8.25 25.70
N LYS A 203 -0.03 -7.72 24.56
CA LYS A 203 1.32 -7.21 24.33
C LYS A 203 1.29 -5.72 23.95
N THR A 204 2.33 -5.01 24.37
CA THR A 204 2.68 -3.71 23.76
C THR A 204 3.43 -3.97 22.45
N LEU A 205 3.60 -2.92 21.64
CA LEU A 205 4.26 -2.98 20.34
C LEU A 205 5.38 -1.94 20.24
N SER A 206 6.33 -2.18 19.35
CA SER A 206 7.46 -1.27 19.15
C SER A 206 7.06 -0.15 18.19
N ALA A 207 7.45 1.07 18.49
CA ALA A 207 7.31 2.20 17.57
C ALA A 207 8.35 2.22 16.45
N GLY A 208 9.38 1.35 16.51
CA GLY A 208 10.47 1.37 15.54
C GLY A 208 11.19 2.73 15.48
N THR A 209 11.79 3.05 14.34
CA THR A 209 12.36 4.38 14.08
C THR A 209 11.32 5.20 13.32
N ASN A 210 10.99 6.40 13.83
CA ASN A 210 10.01 7.32 13.24
C ASN A 210 8.56 6.81 13.20
N GLY A 211 8.20 5.84 14.04
CA GLY A 211 6.87 5.22 14.05
C GLY A 211 6.78 4.00 13.14
N GLU A 212 6.01 3.00 13.56
CA GLU A 212 5.86 1.72 12.87
C GLU A 212 4.42 1.53 12.41
N LYS A 213 4.23 1.12 11.16
CA LYS A 213 2.91 0.73 10.65
C LYS A 213 2.71 -0.75 10.91
N TYR A 214 1.62 -1.11 11.57
CA TYR A 214 1.23 -2.49 11.79
C TYR A 214 0.06 -2.88 10.88
N LYS A 215 0.21 -4.02 10.20
CA LYS A 215 -0.89 -4.74 9.55
C LYS A 215 -1.48 -5.72 10.56
N ALA A 216 -2.72 -5.50 10.99
CA ALA A 216 -3.47 -6.41 11.84
C ALA A 216 -4.26 -7.41 11.00
N VAL A 217 -4.23 -8.68 11.40
CA VAL A 217 -5.09 -9.75 10.87
C VAL A 217 -5.93 -10.27 12.03
N ILE A 218 -7.24 -10.04 11.94
CA ILE A 218 -8.24 -10.39 12.94
C ILE A 218 -9.00 -11.61 12.41
N TYR A 219 -8.66 -12.78 12.93
CA TYR A 219 -9.36 -14.02 12.60
C TYR A 219 -10.63 -14.14 13.43
N VAL A 220 -11.69 -14.65 12.83
CA VAL A 220 -12.95 -15.00 13.48
C VAL A 220 -13.31 -16.45 13.20
N LYS A 221 -13.88 -17.13 14.19
CA LYS A 221 -14.54 -18.43 14.01
C LYS A 221 -15.71 -18.61 14.98
N ARG A 222 -16.61 -19.54 14.66
CA ARG A 222 -17.69 -19.97 15.54
C ARG A 222 -17.15 -20.65 16.79
N THR A 223 -17.72 -20.33 17.94
CA THR A 223 -17.26 -20.87 19.22
C THR A 223 -17.38 -22.39 19.28
N GLY A 224 -16.35 -23.06 19.79
CA GLY A 224 -16.34 -24.51 19.97
C GLY A 224 -16.26 -25.31 18.66
N VAL A 225 -16.19 -24.63 17.52
CA VAL A 225 -16.09 -25.24 16.18
C VAL A 225 -14.67 -25.07 15.66
N THR A 226 -14.17 -26.10 14.98
CA THR A 226 -12.94 -26.02 14.19
C THR A 226 -13.16 -25.08 13.00
N GLY A 227 -12.26 -24.15 12.77
CA GLY A 227 -12.35 -23.20 11.66
C GLY A 227 -12.44 -23.94 10.32
N ALA A 228 -13.29 -23.45 9.42
CA ALA A 228 -13.47 -24.04 8.10
C ALA A 228 -12.21 -23.98 7.22
N HIS A 229 -11.30 -23.05 7.52
CA HIS A 229 -10.07 -22.76 6.80
C HIS A 229 -8.88 -22.74 7.77
N LYS A 230 -7.66 -22.78 7.22
CA LYS A 230 -6.43 -22.69 8.02
C LYS A 230 -5.29 -22.10 7.23
N ASP A 231 -4.55 -21.20 7.86
CA ASP A 231 -3.30 -20.67 7.33
C ASP A 231 -2.11 -20.99 8.27
N GLY A 232 -0.98 -20.29 8.06
CA GLY A 232 0.22 -20.45 8.89
C GLY A 232 0.07 -19.96 10.34
N ASN A 233 -0.93 -19.15 10.66
CA ASN A 233 -1.18 -18.63 12.00
C ASN A 233 -2.19 -19.46 12.78
N THR A 234 -3.34 -19.78 12.16
CA THR A 234 -4.45 -20.42 12.86
C THR A 234 -5.46 -21.07 11.91
N GLU A 235 -6.30 -21.97 12.44
CA GLU A 235 -7.60 -22.27 11.83
C GLU A 235 -8.54 -21.06 11.98
N TYR A 236 -9.47 -20.82 11.05
CA TYR A 236 -10.43 -19.71 11.07
C TYR A 236 -11.66 -19.97 10.19
N ASP A 237 -12.75 -19.22 10.38
CA ASP A 237 -13.89 -19.20 9.44
C ASP A 237 -13.77 -18.03 8.44
N ASN A 238 -13.39 -16.84 8.91
CA ASN A 238 -12.97 -15.71 8.07
C ASN A 238 -11.88 -14.90 8.79
N TYR A 239 -11.27 -13.95 8.11
CA TYR A 239 -10.46 -12.91 8.74
C TYR A 239 -10.66 -11.54 8.13
N TYR A 240 -10.26 -10.50 8.88
CA TYR A 240 -10.28 -9.10 8.50
C TYR A 240 -8.90 -8.48 8.66
N VAL A 241 -8.52 -7.61 7.74
CA VAL A 241 -7.23 -6.93 7.70
C VAL A 241 -7.43 -5.45 7.95
N ASP A 242 -6.72 -4.87 8.91
CA ASP A 242 -6.76 -3.42 9.19
C ASP A 242 -5.35 -2.92 9.51
N TYR A 243 -5.16 -1.59 9.58
CA TYR A 243 -3.85 -0.99 9.78
C TYR A 243 -3.89 0.13 10.82
N PHE A 244 -2.89 0.17 11.69
CA PHE A 244 -2.69 1.26 12.66
C PHE A 244 -1.21 1.61 12.76
N ARG A 245 -0.91 2.78 13.33
CA ARG A 245 0.48 3.21 13.57
C ARG A 245 0.80 3.15 15.06
N CYS A 246 1.99 2.65 15.39
CA CYS A 246 2.55 2.71 16.73
C CYS A 246 3.69 3.73 16.80
N VAL A 247 3.68 4.58 17.82
CA VAL A 247 4.65 5.69 18.00
C VAL A 247 5.06 5.76 19.47
N ASP A 248 6.23 6.34 19.79
CA ASP A 248 6.65 6.48 21.19
C ASP A 248 5.94 7.64 21.90
N ASN A 249 5.58 8.67 21.15
CA ASN A 249 4.92 9.86 21.65
C ASN A 249 4.17 10.59 20.53
N VAL A 250 3.17 11.38 20.92
CA VAL A 250 2.52 12.38 20.07
C VAL A 250 3.18 13.75 20.28
N ASP A 251 3.24 14.55 19.22
CA ASP A 251 3.81 15.89 19.22
C ASP A 251 2.84 16.89 18.58
N SER A 252 2.13 17.63 19.42
CA SER A 252 1.17 18.66 19.02
C SER A 252 1.75 20.08 19.06
N LYS A 253 3.08 20.25 19.18
CA LYS A 253 3.68 21.59 19.21
C LYS A 253 3.51 22.30 17.88
N SER A 254 3.26 23.61 17.94
CA SER A 254 3.07 24.52 16.79
C SER A 254 2.05 23.98 15.76
N SER A 255 1.03 23.27 16.25
CA SER A 255 0.01 22.62 15.44
C SER A 255 -1.37 23.26 15.65
N GLU A 256 -2.02 23.63 14.56
CA GLU A 256 -3.41 24.06 14.52
C GLU A 256 -4.30 22.92 13.99
N PHE A 257 -5.46 22.70 14.62
CA PHE A 257 -6.42 21.70 14.14
C PHE A 257 -7.50 22.35 13.27
N ILE A 258 -7.64 21.87 12.04
CA ILE A 258 -8.60 22.38 11.06
C ILE A 258 -9.77 21.39 10.95
N ASN A 259 -10.97 21.83 11.36
CA ASN A 259 -12.17 20.98 11.32
C ASN A 259 -12.71 20.86 9.89
N TYR A 260 -13.10 19.64 9.51
CA TYR A 260 -13.80 19.34 8.26
C TYR A 260 -15.13 18.65 8.57
N ASP A 261 -16.22 19.11 7.95
CA ASP A 261 -17.57 18.54 8.12
C ASP A 261 -17.76 17.24 7.29
N ILE A 262 -16.80 16.33 7.40
CA ILE A 262 -16.84 15.00 6.79
C ILE A 262 -16.33 13.99 7.81
N SER A 263 -16.94 12.80 7.84
CA SER A 263 -16.44 11.71 8.66
C SER A 263 -15.26 11.03 7.95
N LEU A 264 -14.39 10.34 8.69
CA LEU A 264 -13.32 9.56 8.07
C LEU A 264 -13.90 8.47 7.13
N ASP A 265 -15.03 7.86 7.49
CA ASP A 265 -15.67 6.85 6.65
C ASP A 265 -16.19 7.43 5.33
N ASP A 266 -16.82 8.61 5.36
CA ASP A 266 -17.27 9.30 4.14
C ASP A 266 -16.09 9.75 3.29
N MET A 267 -15.02 10.28 3.90
CA MET A 267 -13.76 10.59 3.23
C MET A 267 -13.23 9.36 2.46
N VAL A 268 -13.12 8.21 3.14
CA VAL A 268 -12.62 6.96 2.55
C VAL A 268 -13.55 6.46 1.44
N ASN A 269 -14.86 6.50 1.64
CA ASN A 269 -15.84 6.05 0.65
C ASN A 269 -15.80 6.94 -0.60
N THR A 270 -15.67 8.26 -0.46
CA THR A 270 -15.54 9.18 -1.60
C THR A 270 -14.26 8.90 -2.38
N GLN A 271 -13.12 8.73 -1.70
CA GLN A 271 -11.85 8.37 -2.31
C GLN A 271 -11.93 7.07 -3.11
N LEU A 272 -12.51 6.03 -2.52
CA LEU A 272 -12.65 4.71 -3.12
C LEU A 272 -13.48 4.74 -4.43
N ASN A 273 -14.45 5.65 -4.52
CA ASN A 273 -15.35 5.78 -5.66
C ASN A 273 -14.98 6.95 -6.59
N SER A 274 -13.83 7.60 -6.39
CA SER A 274 -13.38 8.74 -7.19
C SER A 274 -12.73 8.31 -8.50
N ASP A 275 -12.80 9.17 -9.51
CA ASP A 275 -12.17 8.93 -10.82
C ASP A 275 -10.62 8.93 -10.74
N SER A 276 -10.03 9.55 -9.70
CA SER A 276 -8.57 9.56 -9.49
C SER A 276 -8.01 8.17 -9.12
N THR A 277 -8.87 7.22 -8.76
CA THR A 277 -8.55 5.81 -8.47
C THR A 277 -7.32 5.64 -7.56
N PRO A 278 -7.46 5.81 -6.23
CA PRO A 278 -6.32 5.71 -5.32
C PRO A 278 -5.56 4.38 -5.46
N VAL A 279 -4.23 4.47 -5.59
CA VAL A 279 -3.33 3.32 -5.73
C VAL A 279 -2.44 3.17 -4.51
N PHE A 280 -1.94 1.97 -4.27
CA PHE A 280 -0.89 1.71 -3.28
C PHE A 280 0.40 1.27 -3.96
N VAL A 281 1.39 2.15 -3.96
CA VAL A 281 2.70 1.91 -4.57
C VAL A 281 3.66 1.38 -3.52
N ALA A 282 3.88 0.07 -3.43
CA ALA A 282 4.73 -0.53 -2.39
C ALA A 282 6.23 -0.58 -2.75
N ALA A 283 6.58 -0.69 -4.04
CA ALA A 283 7.96 -0.78 -4.51
C ALA A 283 8.12 -0.22 -5.94
N ASN A 284 7.80 -1.03 -6.96
CA ASN A 284 7.95 -0.68 -8.38
C ASN A 284 6.67 -0.90 -9.21
N VAL A 285 5.58 -1.35 -8.57
CA VAL A 285 4.27 -1.55 -9.21
C VAL A 285 3.41 -0.33 -8.88
N MET A 286 3.14 0.49 -9.90
CA MET A 286 2.59 1.84 -9.76
C MET A 286 1.05 1.90 -9.85
N ASP A 287 0.37 0.75 -10.03
CA ASP A 287 -1.04 0.69 -10.44
C ASP A 287 -1.93 -0.24 -9.59
N ASN A 288 -1.40 -0.78 -8.49
CA ASN A 288 -2.21 -1.60 -7.59
C ASN A 288 -3.28 -0.74 -6.91
N ALA A 289 -4.56 -1.04 -7.15
CA ALA A 289 -5.66 -0.32 -6.51
C ALA A 289 -5.61 -0.52 -4.99
N ALA A 290 -5.76 0.58 -4.26
CA ALA A 290 -5.75 0.60 -2.81
C ALA A 290 -7.03 -0.01 -2.24
N THR A 291 -6.91 -0.71 -1.10
CA THR A 291 -8.09 -1.18 -0.37
C THR A 291 -8.72 -0.08 0.47
N LYS A 292 -9.95 -0.32 0.93
CA LYS A 292 -10.65 0.61 1.82
C LYS A 292 -9.84 0.88 3.09
N ASN A 293 -9.29 -0.18 3.71
CA ASN A 293 -8.54 -0.03 4.96
C ASN A 293 -7.15 0.57 4.76
N GLN A 294 -6.53 0.38 3.58
CA GLN A 294 -5.30 1.08 3.23
C GLN A 294 -5.53 2.58 3.04
N ILE A 295 -6.60 2.98 2.35
CA ILE A 295 -6.99 4.39 2.20
C ILE A 295 -7.24 5.00 3.58
N LYS A 296 -8.07 4.35 4.40
CA LYS A 296 -8.39 4.77 5.78
C LYS A 296 -7.15 5.04 6.62
N TYR A 297 -6.14 4.17 6.55
CA TYR A 297 -4.90 4.34 7.31
C TYR A 297 -4.18 5.65 6.98
N TYR A 298 -3.98 5.94 5.69
CA TYR A 298 -3.23 7.12 5.27
C TYR A 298 -4.06 8.40 5.24
N SER A 299 -5.39 8.30 5.14
CA SER A 299 -6.27 9.45 5.25
C SER A 299 -6.59 9.80 6.70
N ASP A 300 -6.45 8.92 7.69
CA ASP A 300 -6.67 9.27 9.10
C ASP A 300 -5.51 10.10 9.68
N PRO A 301 -5.70 11.40 9.96
CA PRO A 301 -4.64 12.26 10.49
C PRO A 301 -4.16 11.81 11.87
N ASN A 302 -5.02 11.14 12.64
CA ASN A 302 -4.69 10.68 13.98
C ASN A 302 -3.57 9.64 13.95
N ASN A 303 -3.40 8.89 12.86
CA ASN A 303 -2.27 7.98 12.75
C ASN A 303 -0.92 8.70 12.75
N PHE A 304 -0.82 9.99 12.44
CA PHE A 304 0.47 10.64 12.14
C PHE A 304 0.78 11.83 13.02
N LEU A 305 0.35 11.78 14.28
CA LEU A 305 0.57 12.85 15.25
C LEU A 305 1.96 12.80 15.92
N ASP A 306 2.84 11.90 15.51
CA ASP A 306 4.21 11.82 16.02
C ASP A 306 5.15 12.86 15.38
N SER A 307 6.31 13.08 16.01
CA SER A 307 7.30 14.08 15.57
C SER A 307 7.78 13.92 14.12
N TYR A 308 7.67 12.73 13.53
CA TYR A 308 7.99 12.48 12.13
C TYR A 308 6.73 12.57 11.25
N GLY A 309 5.69 11.80 11.59
CA GLY A 309 4.44 11.74 10.83
C GLY A 309 3.78 13.10 10.60
N LYS A 310 3.92 14.02 11.55
CA LYS A 310 3.28 15.34 11.50
C LYS A 310 3.78 16.23 10.37
N TYR A 311 4.95 15.95 9.79
CA TYR A 311 5.50 16.75 8.69
C TYR A 311 4.66 16.74 7.42
N GLN A 312 3.72 15.79 7.28
CA GLN A 312 2.72 15.87 6.21
C GLN A 312 1.71 17.01 6.37
N PHE A 313 1.59 17.54 7.60
CA PHE A 313 0.71 18.65 7.96
C PHE A 313 1.46 19.99 7.99
N LEU A 314 2.75 20.02 7.66
CA LEU A 314 3.53 21.25 7.63
C LEU A 314 2.89 22.28 6.68
N LYS A 315 2.69 23.51 7.16
CA LYS A 315 2.22 24.61 6.32
C LYS A 315 3.26 24.94 5.26
N LEU A 316 2.80 24.98 4.02
CA LEU A 316 3.62 25.23 2.83
C LEU A 316 3.56 26.69 2.40
N THR A 317 3.02 27.59 3.22
CA THR A 317 3.04 29.04 2.96
C THR A 317 4.39 29.65 3.30
N TYR A 318 4.69 30.82 2.74
CA TYR A 318 5.97 31.48 2.96
C TYR A 318 6.13 31.94 4.42
N SER A 319 7.35 31.81 4.93
CA SER A 319 7.79 32.35 6.22
C SER A 319 9.22 32.87 6.08
N ASP A 320 9.50 33.99 6.74
CA ASP A 320 10.85 34.57 6.76
C ASP A 320 11.79 33.72 7.63
N GLY A 321 13.09 33.74 7.31
CA GLY A 321 14.12 33.07 8.10
C GLY A 321 15.18 32.33 7.28
N VAL A 322 14.92 32.07 5.98
CA VAL A 322 15.89 31.48 5.06
C VAL A 322 16.60 32.58 4.27
N THR A 323 17.91 32.43 4.06
CA THR A 323 18.74 33.40 3.32
C THR A 323 19.19 32.83 1.98
N ALA A 324 19.51 33.69 1.01
CA ALA A 324 20.06 33.23 -0.26
C ALA A 324 21.40 32.49 -0.09
N ASP A 325 22.21 32.87 0.91
CA ASP A 325 23.48 32.21 1.21
C ASP A 325 23.29 30.80 1.78
N SER A 326 22.35 30.62 2.73
CA SER A 326 22.05 29.28 3.24
C SER A 326 21.51 28.36 2.14
N LEU A 327 20.69 28.89 1.24
CA LEU A 327 20.25 28.17 0.05
C LEU A 327 21.39 27.86 -0.92
N ASN A 328 22.26 28.82 -1.23
CA ASN A 328 23.39 28.57 -2.14
C ASN A 328 24.35 27.51 -1.58
N ASN A 329 24.54 27.47 -0.26
CA ASN A 329 25.31 26.42 0.39
C ASN A 329 24.66 25.04 0.21
N PHE A 330 23.34 24.94 0.39
CA PHE A 330 22.59 23.71 0.15
C PHE A 330 22.59 23.28 -1.32
N LEU A 331 22.43 24.24 -2.24
CA LEU A 331 22.31 24.01 -3.68
C LEU A 331 23.66 23.72 -4.37
N LYS A 332 24.78 23.91 -3.66
CA LYS A 332 26.11 23.63 -4.19
C LYS A 332 26.22 22.19 -4.69
N GLY A 333 26.62 22.01 -5.94
CA GLY A 333 26.74 20.69 -6.57
C GLY A 333 25.40 20.03 -6.96
N LYS A 334 24.26 20.72 -6.82
CA LYS A 334 22.93 20.23 -7.24
C LYS A 334 22.60 20.59 -8.69
N GLY A 335 23.58 20.39 -9.57
CA GLY A 335 23.46 20.59 -11.01
C GLY A 335 23.04 22.02 -11.38
N ILE A 336 21.94 22.13 -12.14
CA ILE A 336 21.45 23.40 -12.69
C ILE A 336 21.02 24.42 -11.62
N PHE A 337 20.86 23.99 -10.38
CA PHE A 337 20.47 24.85 -9.26
C PHE A 337 21.64 25.48 -8.51
N ASP A 338 22.89 25.15 -8.85
CA ASP A 338 24.05 25.75 -8.19
C ASP A 338 24.00 27.29 -8.35
N GLY A 339 24.14 28.00 -7.22
CA GLY A 339 24.05 29.46 -7.14
C GLY A 339 22.64 30.06 -7.35
N LYS A 340 21.56 29.25 -7.36
CA LYS A 340 20.18 29.73 -7.60
C LYS A 340 19.38 30.05 -6.33
N GLY A 341 20.04 30.21 -5.19
CA GLY A 341 19.39 30.49 -3.91
C GLY A 341 18.48 31.72 -3.93
N GLN A 342 18.94 32.83 -4.53
CA GLN A 342 18.11 34.04 -4.64
C GLN A 342 16.87 33.81 -5.51
N ALA A 343 16.98 33.06 -6.61
CA ALA A 343 15.85 32.78 -7.49
C ALA A 343 14.76 31.96 -6.78
N PHE A 344 15.15 30.97 -5.98
CA PHE A 344 14.22 30.21 -5.15
C PHE A 344 13.58 31.08 -4.06
N LEU A 345 14.37 31.92 -3.38
CA LEU A 345 13.87 32.80 -2.34
C LEU A 345 12.84 33.80 -2.88
N ASP A 346 13.14 34.45 -4.02
CA ASP A 346 12.24 35.39 -4.68
C ASP A 346 10.96 34.70 -5.17
N ALA A 347 11.09 33.53 -5.79
CA ALA A 347 9.95 32.77 -6.28
C ALA A 347 9.04 32.30 -5.13
N ALA A 348 9.61 31.84 -4.03
CA ALA A 348 8.89 31.43 -2.83
C ALA A 348 8.13 32.62 -2.23
N LYS A 349 8.83 33.75 -2.01
CA LYS A 349 8.25 34.97 -1.43
C LYS A 349 7.12 35.54 -2.28
N ASN A 350 7.34 35.69 -3.59
CA ASN A 350 6.37 36.29 -4.51
C ASN A 350 5.11 35.45 -4.68
N ASN A 351 5.18 34.15 -4.40
CA ASN A 351 4.05 33.23 -4.55
C ASN A 351 3.53 32.70 -3.21
N ASN A 352 3.97 33.25 -2.07
CA ASN A 352 3.60 32.79 -0.73
C ASN A 352 3.77 31.27 -0.53
N ILE A 353 4.95 30.75 -0.88
CA ILE A 353 5.31 29.33 -0.74
C ILE A 353 6.48 29.20 0.22
N SER A 354 6.46 28.16 1.05
CA SER A 354 7.59 27.78 1.90
C SER A 354 8.83 27.52 1.04
N VAL A 355 9.91 28.24 1.35
CA VAL A 355 11.18 28.16 0.62
C VAL A 355 11.70 26.72 0.64
N ALA A 356 11.68 26.08 1.82
CA ALA A 356 12.20 24.74 1.97
C ALA A 356 11.36 23.73 1.18
N TYR A 357 10.03 23.82 1.24
CA TYR A 357 9.16 22.97 0.42
C TYR A 357 9.44 23.15 -1.08
N LEU A 358 9.50 24.39 -1.57
CA LEU A 358 9.72 24.67 -2.99
C LEU A 358 11.04 24.06 -3.48
N VAL A 359 12.10 24.19 -2.69
CA VAL A 359 13.41 23.62 -2.99
C VAL A 359 13.35 22.09 -2.94
N SER A 360 12.74 21.50 -1.91
CA SER A 360 12.63 20.04 -1.78
C SER A 360 11.81 19.38 -2.85
N HIS A 361 10.71 20.02 -3.24
CA HIS A 361 9.92 19.57 -4.36
C HIS A 361 10.75 19.60 -5.64
N ALA A 362 11.48 20.69 -5.90
CA ALA A 362 12.36 20.77 -7.06
C ALA A 362 13.48 19.71 -7.04
N MET A 363 14.11 19.45 -5.88
CA MET A 363 15.16 18.44 -5.77
C MET A 363 14.64 17.04 -6.05
N LEU A 364 13.47 16.69 -5.51
CA LEU A 364 12.85 15.39 -5.72
C LEU A 364 12.47 15.17 -7.18
N GLU A 365 11.71 16.10 -7.76
CA GLU A 365 11.17 15.99 -9.12
C GLU A 365 12.27 15.97 -10.20
N THR A 366 13.45 16.47 -9.88
CA THR A 366 14.55 16.60 -10.84
C THR A 366 15.74 15.70 -10.54
N GLY A 367 15.70 14.91 -9.47
CA GLY A 367 16.86 14.14 -9.02
C GLY A 367 18.08 15.03 -8.74
N ASN A 368 17.91 16.03 -7.87
CA ASN A 368 18.89 17.07 -7.56
C ASN A 368 19.37 17.86 -8.80
N GLY A 369 18.43 18.25 -9.68
CA GLY A 369 18.71 19.11 -10.83
C GLY A 369 19.33 18.40 -12.04
N THR A 370 19.28 17.08 -12.10
CA THR A 370 19.96 16.27 -13.13
C THR A 370 19.03 15.65 -14.17
N SER A 371 17.71 15.66 -13.94
CA SER A 371 16.74 15.06 -14.85
C SER A 371 16.75 15.73 -16.23
N LYS A 372 16.38 14.98 -17.27
CA LYS A 372 16.28 15.49 -18.65
C LYS A 372 15.35 16.69 -18.76
N LEU A 373 14.21 16.64 -18.07
CA LEU A 373 13.21 17.72 -18.07
C LEU A 373 13.72 19.00 -17.37
N ALA A 374 14.60 18.85 -16.38
CA ALA A 374 15.28 19.97 -15.73
C ALA A 374 16.48 20.51 -16.53
N ASN A 375 16.93 19.81 -17.57
CA ASN A 375 18.15 20.15 -18.33
C ASN A 375 17.87 20.35 -19.82
N GLY A 376 16.81 21.11 -20.14
CA GLY A 376 16.50 21.53 -21.51
C GLY A 376 15.39 20.75 -22.21
N GLY A 377 14.86 19.68 -21.59
CA GLY A 377 13.66 18.99 -22.05
C GLY A 377 13.90 17.97 -23.17
N ALA A 378 12.85 17.69 -23.94
CA ALA A 378 12.83 16.67 -24.98
C ALA A 378 13.68 17.07 -26.20
N THR A 379 14.40 16.08 -26.74
CA THR A 379 15.25 16.20 -27.93
C THR A 379 14.83 15.17 -28.98
N ASP A 380 15.03 15.49 -30.25
CA ASP A 380 14.90 14.53 -31.35
C ASP A 380 16.05 13.50 -31.36
N SER A 381 16.02 12.55 -32.30
CA SER A 381 17.04 11.52 -32.46
C SER A 381 18.42 12.05 -32.87
N SER A 382 18.49 13.29 -33.36
CA SER A 382 19.73 13.98 -33.75
C SER A 382 20.28 14.86 -32.62
N GLY A 383 19.57 14.92 -31.48
CA GLY A 383 19.96 15.73 -30.31
C GLY A 383 19.46 17.17 -30.35
N ASN A 384 18.62 17.57 -31.31
CA ASN A 384 18.05 18.92 -31.35
C ASN A 384 16.85 19.03 -30.42
N TYR A 385 16.67 20.18 -29.76
CA TYR A 385 15.48 20.44 -28.94
C TYR A 385 14.21 20.43 -29.79
N ILE A 386 13.16 19.72 -29.33
CA ILE A 386 11.90 19.58 -30.08
C ILE A 386 11.23 20.92 -30.40
N TYR A 387 11.42 21.93 -29.54
CA TYR A 387 10.92 23.29 -29.74
C TYR A 387 12.01 24.30 -30.18
N GLY A 388 13.17 23.82 -30.64
CA GLY A 388 14.28 24.64 -31.14
C GLY A 388 15.09 25.38 -30.08
N VAL A 389 14.62 25.44 -28.83
CA VAL A 389 15.32 26.06 -27.68
C VAL A 389 15.22 25.18 -26.44
N PRO A 390 16.21 25.21 -25.52
CA PRO A 390 16.09 24.52 -24.25
C PRO A 390 14.99 25.18 -23.40
N VAL A 391 14.19 24.34 -22.76
CA VAL A 391 13.16 24.75 -21.80
C VAL A 391 13.27 23.90 -20.54
N TYR A 392 12.86 24.46 -19.41
CA TYR A 392 13.11 23.85 -18.10
C TYR A 392 11.80 23.68 -17.33
N ASN A 393 11.57 22.50 -16.77
CA ASN A 393 10.44 22.25 -15.88
C ASN A 393 10.93 21.45 -14.66
N PHE A 394 10.92 22.13 -13.51
CA PHE A 394 11.53 21.63 -12.27
C PHE A 394 10.55 20.95 -11.33
N PHE A 395 9.26 20.91 -11.68
CA PHE A 395 8.20 20.44 -10.78
C PHE A 395 7.29 19.40 -11.46
N GLY A 396 7.75 18.82 -12.58
CA GLY A 396 6.98 17.81 -13.33
C GLY A 396 5.62 18.31 -13.83
N ILE A 397 5.41 19.62 -13.98
CA ILE A 397 4.09 20.18 -14.27
C ILE A 397 3.61 19.68 -15.63
N ASN A 398 2.46 18.98 -15.62
CA ASN A 398 1.86 18.29 -16.77
C ASN A 398 2.78 17.26 -17.47
N ALA A 399 3.69 16.62 -16.73
CA ALA A 399 4.51 15.52 -17.22
C ALA A 399 3.76 14.17 -17.08
N THR A 400 2.74 13.94 -17.93
CA THR A 400 1.82 12.79 -17.84
C THR A 400 2.41 11.46 -18.34
N ASP A 401 1.85 10.34 -17.87
CA ASP A 401 2.40 8.98 -18.03
C ASP A 401 2.59 8.50 -19.47
N ASP A 402 1.83 9.03 -20.43
CA ASP A 402 1.95 8.67 -21.85
C ASP A 402 3.28 9.12 -22.47
N ASN A 403 3.78 10.30 -22.08
CA ASN A 403 5.11 10.79 -22.43
C ASN A 403 5.54 11.97 -21.54
N ALA A 404 5.96 11.66 -20.30
CA ALA A 404 6.24 12.66 -19.27
C ALA A 404 7.27 13.72 -19.72
N VAL A 405 8.33 13.30 -20.41
CA VAL A 405 9.37 14.23 -20.89
C VAL A 405 8.83 15.16 -21.97
N LEU A 406 8.11 14.65 -22.97
CA LEU A 406 7.56 15.47 -24.04
C LEU A 406 6.48 16.43 -23.53
N ASN A 407 5.53 15.93 -22.75
CA ASN A 407 4.40 16.72 -22.25
C ASN A 407 4.84 17.79 -21.25
N GLY A 408 5.82 17.46 -20.38
CA GLY A 408 6.46 18.44 -19.52
C GLY A 408 7.25 19.50 -20.30
N THR A 409 7.93 19.12 -21.39
CA THR A 409 8.68 20.05 -22.27
C THR A 409 7.74 21.00 -22.99
N LYS A 410 6.63 20.48 -23.53
CA LYS A 410 5.57 21.28 -24.16
C LYS A 410 5.06 22.36 -23.19
N THR A 411 4.74 21.96 -21.97
CA THR A 411 4.26 22.86 -20.93
C THR A 411 5.28 23.95 -20.60
N ALA A 412 6.56 23.59 -20.48
CA ALA A 412 7.62 24.56 -20.23
C ALA A 412 7.76 25.57 -21.38
N TYR A 413 7.66 25.11 -22.62
CA TYR A 413 7.71 25.96 -23.81
C TYR A 413 6.52 26.92 -23.88
N GLU A 414 5.29 26.42 -23.67
CA GLU A 414 4.06 27.24 -23.69
C GLU A 414 4.05 28.30 -22.58
N ASN A 415 4.71 28.05 -21.46
CA ASN A 415 4.86 29.01 -20.36
C ASN A 415 6.13 29.88 -20.46
N GLY A 416 6.94 29.73 -21.52
CA GLY A 416 8.13 30.54 -21.77
C GLY A 416 9.28 30.29 -20.78
N TRP A 417 9.36 29.10 -20.17
CA TRP A 417 10.38 28.70 -19.20
C TRP A 417 11.72 28.39 -19.86
N THR A 418 12.30 29.41 -20.48
CA THR A 418 13.52 29.38 -21.30
C THR A 418 14.80 29.68 -20.52
N THR A 419 14.69 29.95 -19.21
CA THR A 419 15.83 30.06 -18.28
C THR A 419 15.49 29.38 -16.96
N VAL A 420 16.52 29.08 -16.17
CA VAL A 420 16.38 28.47 -14.84
C VAL A 420 15.51 29.35 -13.93
N GLU A 421 15.77 30.65 -13.87
CA GLU A 421 15.05 31.59 -13.02
C GLU A 421 13.57 31.70 -13.43
N ARG A 422 13.28 31.70 -14.74
CA ARG A 422 11.90 31.70 -15.25
C ARG A 422 11.16 30.43 -14.89
N ALA A 423 11.81 29.28 -14.98
CA ALA A 423 11.22 27.99 -14.63
C ALA A 423 10.98 27.83 -13.12
N ILE A 424 11.91 28.30 -12.27
CA ILE A 424 11.71 28.36 -10.81
C ILE A 424 10.50 29.26 -10.49
N SER A 425 10.49 30.50 -11.01
CA SER A 425 9.43 31.45 -10.73
C SER A 425 8.07 31.00 -11.28
N GLY A 426 8.03 30.48 -12.51
CA GLY A 426 6.79 30.06 -13.16
C GLY A 426 6.22 28.77 -12.57
N GLY A 427 7.08 27.82 -12.19
CA GLY A 427 6.65 26.63 -11.48
C GLY A 427 6.13 26.94 -10.07
N ALA A 428 6.81 27.83 -9.33
CA ALA A 428 6.32 28.33 -8.04
C ALA A 428 4.96 29.03 -8.20
N GLN A 429 4.80 29.88 -9.20
CA GLN A 429 3.52 30.53 -9.49
C GLN A 429 2.41 29.52 -9.78
N TRP A 430 2.72 28.47 -10.55
CA TRP A 430 1.76 27.42 -10.85
C TRP A 430 1.34 26.67 -9.58
N ILE A 431 2.29 26.21 -8.76
CA ILE A 431 2.00 25.49 -7.50
C ILE A 431 1.22 26.39 -6.54
N GLY A 432 1.67 27.65 -6.39
CA GLY A 432 1.04 28.62 -5.51
C GLY A 432 -0.39 28.93 -5.93
N LYS A 433 -0.65 29.11 -7.23
CA LYS A 433 -1.98 29.40 -7.75
C LYS A 433 -2.95 28.21 -7.62
N TRP A 434 -2.50 27.01 -7.99
CA TRP A 434 -3.40 25.87 -8.12
C TRP A 434 -3.60 25.12 -6.80
N TYR A 435 -2.63 25.13 -5.88
CA TYR A 435 -2.71 24.38 -4.62
C TYR A 435 -2.64 25.28 -3.39
N ILE A 436 -1.45 25.85 -3.10
CA ILE A 436 -1.14 26.43 -1.77
C ILE A 436 -2.00 27.67 -1.46
N ASN A 437 -2.19 28.56 -2.44
CA ASN A 437 -2.97 29.79 -2.29
C ASN A 437 -4.30 29.73 -3.06
N ASN A 438 -4.74 28.53 -3.45
CA ASN A 438 -6.00 28.38 -4.15
C ASN A 438 -7.15 28.76 -3.19
N PRO A 439 -7.95 29.80 -3.47
CA PRO A 439 -8.97 30.26 -2.54
C PRO A 439 -10.12 29.25 -2.36
N SER A 440 -10.30 28.33 -3.30
CA SER A 440 -11.38 27.33 -3.27
C SER A 440 -10.99 26.05 -2.53
N THR A 441 -9.73 25.61 -2.66
CA THR A 441 -9.27 24.32 -2.07
C THR A 441 -8.29 24.49 -0.92
N ASN A 442 -7.53 25.59 -0.87
CA ASN A 442 -6.54 25.92 0.16
C ASN A 442 -5.66 24.72 0.57
N GLN A 443 -5.04 24.07 -0.42
CA GLN A 443 -4.22 22.87 -0.23
C GLN A 443 -2.80 23.25 0.18
N ASN A 444 -2.69 23.88 1.35
CA ASN A 444 -1.47 24.46 1.91
C ASN A 444 -0.65 23.49 2.79
N THR A 445 -0.93 22.19 2.75
CA THR A 445 -0.11 21.12 3.34
C THR A 445 -0.03 19.95 2.34
N ILE A 446 1.04 19.15 2.36
CA ILE A 446 1.14 18.01 1.44
C ILE A 446 0.02 16.98 1.70
N TYR A 447 -0.47 16.88 2.94
CA TYR A 447 -1.67 16.11 3.25
C TYR A 447 -2.89 16.63 2.47
N LYS A 448 -3.17 17.94 2.51
CA LYS A 448 -4.31 18.52 1.79
C LYS A 448 -4.14 18.43 0.27
N MET A 449 -2.91 18.53 -0.23
CA MET A 449 -2.60 18.29 -1.64
C MET A 449 -2.94 16.86 -2.06
N ARG A 450 -2.66 15.86 -1.21
CA ARG A 450 -3.01 14.47 -1.51
C ARG A 450 -4.50 14.21 -1.36
N TRP A 451 -5.12 14.65 -0.27
CA TRP A 451 -6.41 14.14 0.17
C TRP A 451 -7.59 15.08 -0.04
N ASN A 452 -7.32 16.37 -0.28
CA ASN A 452 -8.30 17.44 -0.37
C ASN A 452 -9.50 17.25 0.58
N PRO A 453 -9.29 17.27 1.90
CA PRO A 453 -10.35 16.95 2.87
C PRO A 453 -11.59 17.85 2.78
N GLY A 454 -11.50 19.03 2.13
CA GLY A 454 -12.64 19.91 1.86
C GLY A 454 -13.50 19.46 0.67
N ASN A 455 -12.93 18.71 -0.28
CA ASN A 455 -13.62 18.10 -1.40
C ASN A 455 -12.89 16.82 -1.85
N PRO A 456 -13.01 15.70 -1.11
CA PRO A 456 -12.20 14.50 -1.34
C PRO A 456 -12.35 13.91 -2.74
N GLY A 457 -11.26 13.35 -3.28
CA GLY A 457 -11.24 12.74 -4.62
C GLY A 457 -11.23 13.76 -5.76
N GLN A 458 -11.14 15.06 -5.45
CA GLN A 458 -11.08 16.14 -6.43
C GLN A 458 -9.78 16.93 -6.27
N HIS A 459 -9.16 17.31 -7.39
CA HIS A 459 -7.97 18.18 -7.41
C HIS A 459 -6.84 17.68 -6.49
N GLU A 460 -6.49 16.41 -6.63
CA GLU A 460 -5.44 15.75 -5.84
C GLU A 460 -4.12 15.74 -6.61
N TYR A 461 -3.03 15.98 -5.89
CA TYR A 461 -1.70 16.06 -6.50
C TYR A 461 -1.16 14.69 -6.96
N ALA A 462 -1.59 13.60 -6.32
CA ALA A 462 -1.08 12.25 -6.59
C ALA A 462 -2.13 11.18 -6.29
N THR A 463 -2.01 10.03 -6.96
CA THR A 463 -2.89 8.86 -6.78
C THR A 463 -2.40 7.90 -5.69
N ASP A 464 -1.09 7.85 -5.43
CA ASP A 464 -0.52 7.00 -4.37
C ASP A 464 -1.01 7.44 -2.98
N ILE A 465 -1.74 6.56 -2.28
CA ILE A 465 -2.28 6.82 -0.94
C ILE A 465 -1.17 7.13 0.09
N SER A 466 0.05 6.67 -0.16
CA SER A 466 1.19 6.91 0.74
C SER A 466 2.05 8.10 0.32
N TRP A 467 1.67 8.82 -0.74
CA TRP A 467 2.47 9.90 -1.33
C TRP A 467 2.90 10.94 -0.30
N ALA A 468 1.97 11.49 0.49
CA ALA A 468 2.27 12.53 1.48
C ALA A 468 3.30 12.04 2.51
N TYR A 469 3.12 10.82 3.03
CA TYR A 469 4.04 10.23 3.99
C TYR A 469 5.44 9.99 3.39
N LYS A 470 5.52 9.57 2.12
CA LYS A 470 6.80 9.34 1.42
C LYS A 470 7.62 10.61 1.17
N GLN A 471 7.01 11.79 1.24
CA GLN A 471 7.74 13.06 1.07
C GLN A 471 8.47 13.48 2.35
N ILE A 472 8.04 12.99 3.52
CA ILE A 472 8.54 13.42 4.83
C ILE A 472 10.07 13.33 4.97
N PRO A 473 10.76 12.23 4.60
CA PRO A 473 12.21 12.14 4.81
C PRO A 473 12.98 13.25 4.09
N ASN A 474 12.60 13.58 2.85
CA ASN A 474 13.25 14.63 2.07
C ASN A 474 12.91 16.01 2.64
N ILE A 475 11.64 16.25 2.99
CA ILE A 475 11.22 17.51 3.60
C ILE A 475 11.99 17.77 4.90
N ILE A 476 12.05 16.79 5.82
CA ILE A 476 12.77 16.95 7.08
C ILE A 476 14.25 17.23 6.83
N LYS A 477 14.90 16.40 6.01
CA LYS A 477 16.34 16.50 5.75
C LYS A 477 16.69 17.85 5.16
N GLU A 478 15.99 18.27 4.12
CA GLU A 478 16.31 19.50 3.41
C GLU A 478 15.91 20.74 4.20
N MET A 479 14.81 20.70 4.95
CA MET A 479 14.50 21.77 5.88
C MET A 479 15.61 21.96 6.90
N GLN A 480 16.09 20.88 7.54
CA GLN A 480 17.20 20.94 8.48
C GLN A 480 18.46 21.53 7.83
N ASP A 481 18.80 21.11 6.61
CA ASP A 481 19.96 21.62 5.88
C ASP A 481 19.81 23.13 5.54
N ILE A 482 18.61 23.57 5.12
CA ILE A 482 18.32 24.95 4.70
C ILE A 482 18.20 25.91 5.89
N THR A 483 17.63 25.45 6.99
CA THR A 483 17.28 26.26 8.17
C THR A 483 18.28 26.12 9.30
N SER A 484 19.38 25.39 9.09
CA SER A 484 20.48 25.30 10.05
C SER A 484 20.96 26.70 10.47
N GLY A 485 20.72 27.05 11.74
CA GLY A 485 21.08 28.36 12.31
C GLY A 485 20.07 29.48 12.08
N SER A 486 18.87 29.20 11.55
CA SER A 486 17.77 30.16 11.49
C SER A 486 16.83 30.04 12.70
N ASN A 487 16.08 31.11 12.97
CA ASN A 487 15.00 31.13 13.96
C ASN A 487 13.64 30.75 13.33
N LEU A 488 13.64 29.97 12.23
CA LEU A 488 12.41 29.63 11.54
C LEU A 488 11.56 28.70 12.43
N GLU A 489 10.36 29.14 12.77
CA GLU A 489 9.36 28.31 13.43
C GLU A 489 8.52 27.55 12.40
N LEU A 490 8.30 26.26 12.64
CA LEU A 490 7.49 25.41 11.77
C LEU A 490 6.07 25.34 12.30
N GLU A 491 5.12 25.68 11.45
CA GLU A 491 3.69 25.61 11.74
C GLU A 491 3.07 24.41 11.02
N PHE A 492 2.13 23.73 11.69
CA PHE A 492 1.45 22.55 11.15
C PHE A 492 -0.07 22.76 11.18
N GLU A 493 -0.79 22.36 10.12
CA GLU A 493 -2.25 22.37 10.05
C GLU A 493 -2.77 20.93 9.93
N ILE A 494 -3.23 20.39 11.07
CA ILE A 494 -3.69 19.01 11.21
C ILE A 494 -5.19 18.94 10.93
N PRO A 495 -5.64 18.20 9.90
CA PRO A 495 -7.06 18.00 9.66
C PRO A 495 -7.72 17.25 10.81
N LYS A 496 -8.97 17.61 11.10
CA LYS A 496 -9.82 16.93 12.07
C LYS A 496 -11.19 16.66 11.44
N TYR A 497 -11.48 15.37 11.25
CA TYR A 497 -12.78 14.89 10.77
C TYR A 497 -13.82 14.87 11.91
N LYS A 498 -15.10 14.87 11.54
CA LYS A 498 -16.23 14.93 12.48
C LYS A 498 -16.50 13.63 13.22
#